data_AF-A0A969L3L7-F1
#
_entry.id   AF-A0A969L3L7-F1
#
_cell.length_a   1.000
_cell.length_b   1.000
_cell.length_c   1.000
_cell.angle_alpha   90.00
_cell.angle_beta   90.00
_cell.angle_gamma   90.00
#
_symmetry.space_group_name_H-M   'P 1'
#
loop_
_entity.id
_entity.type
_entity.pdbx_description
1 polymer ?
#
loop_
_entity_poly.entity_id
_entity_poly.type
_entity_poly.pdbx_seq_one_letter_code
_entity_poly.pdbx_strand_id
1 'polypeptide(L)' 'MLETLGTLNLKIARLEHRLAILKQQERMSNAYPTRKAELVREYLQLQTELGRLTEDRQRLVH' A
#
# COMPACT_ATOMS: atom_id res chain seq x y z
N MET A 1 -1.55 -20.06 -10.74
CA MET A 1 -0.15 -19.84 -10.30
C MET A 1 -0.17 -19.80 -8.78
N LEU A 2 0.55 -20.70 -8.10
CA LEU A 2 0.72 -20.63 -6.65
C LEU A 2 1.51 -19.35 -6.33
N GLU A 3 0.90 -18.42 -5.60
CA GLU A 3 1.66 -17.29 -5.04
C GLU A 3 2.66 -17.86 -4.03
N THR A 4 3.95 -17.67 -4.30
CA THR A 4 5.00 -18.05 -3.37
C THR A 4 5.19 -16.95 -2.33
N LEU A 5 5.75 -17.31 -1.18
CA LEU A 5 6.11 -16.35 -0.13
C LEU A 5 6.97 -15.19 -0.67
N GLY A 6 7.86 -15.48 -1.63
CA GLY A 6 8.68 -14.48 -2.32
C GLY A 6 7.86 -13.50 -3.16
N THR A 7 6.85 -13.99 -3.89
CA THR A 7 5.94 -13.14 -4.67
C THR A 7 5.10 -12.23 -3.76
N LEU A 8 4.63 -12.75 -2.63
CA LEU A 8 3.89 -11.99 -1.61
C LEU A 8 4.75 -10.90 -0.97
N ASN A 9 5.98 -11.23 -0.57
CA ASN A 9 6.92 -10.26 -0.01
C ASN A 9 7.22 -9.12 -1.00
N LEU A 10 7.39 -9.44 -2.29
CA LEU A 10 7.61 -8.44 -3.32
C LEU A 10 6.39 -7.52 -3.51
N LYS A 11 5.16 -8.08 -3.47
CA LYS A 11 3.93 -7.29 -3.55
C LYS A 11 3.78 -6.36 -2.34
N ILE A 12 4.03 -6.87 -1.12
CA ILE A 12 4.03 -6.10 0.13
C ILE A 12 5.02 -4.94 0.03
N ALA A 13 6.28 -5.20 -0.33
CA ALA A 13 7.31 -4.18 -0.44
C ALA A 13 6.97 -3.09 -1.48
N ARG A 14 6.37 -3.47 -2.62
CA ARG A 14 5.90 -2.51 -3.63
C ARG A 14 4.77 -1.64 -3.11
N LEU A 15 3.83 -2.19 -2.35
CA LEU A 15 2.74 -1.45 -1.73
C LEU A 15 3.23 -0.49 -0.67
N GLU A 16 4.14 -0.92 0.20
CA GLU A 16 4.77 -0.06 1.22
C GLU A 16 5.51 1.12 0.57
N HIS A 17 6.27 0.86 -0.49
CA HIS A 17 6.94 1.91 -1.25
C HIS A 17 5.94 2.91 -1.87
N ARG A 18 4.83 2.42 -2.43
CA ARG A 18 3.81 3.28 -3.02
C ARG A 18 3.07 4.11 -1.97
N LEU A 19 2.76 3.54 -0.80
CA LEU A 19 2.20 4.26 0.34
C LEU A 19 3.14 5.37 0.82
N ALA A 20 4.45 5.13 0.84
CA ALA A 20 5.44 6.14 1.20
C ALA A 20 5.46 7.32 0.21
N ILE A 21 5.39 7.03 -1.09
CA ILE A 21 5.27 8.06 -2.14
C ILE A 21 3.98 8.86 -1.98
N LEU A 22 2.83 8.20 -1.78
CA LEU A 22 1.55 8.89 -1.60
C LEU A 22 1.57 9.83 -0.39
N LYS A 23 2.15 9.39 0.72
CA LYS A 23 2.31 10.22 1.92
C LYS A 23 3.22 11.42 1.67
N GLN A 24 4.25 11.26 0.85
CA GLN A 24 5.11 12.37 0.43
C GLN A 24 4.35 13.36 -0.48
N GLN A 25 3.58 12.86 -1.43
CA GLN A 25 2.74 13.67 -2.32
C GLN A 25 1.63 14.41 -1.57
N GLU A 26 1.02 13.79 -0.56
CA GLU A 26 0.01 14.41 0.30
C GLU A 26 0.58 15.64 1.02
N ARG A 27 1.80 15.53 1.55
CA ARG A 27 2.50 16.65 2.21
C ARG A 27 2.78 17.81 1.26
N MET A 28 3.16 17.52 0.02
CA MET A 28 3.40 18.54 -1.01
C MET A 28 2.10 19.13 -1.56
N SER A 29 1.01 18.38 -1.55
CA SER A 29 -0.29 18.79 -2.10
C SER A 29 -1.15 19.59 -1.11
N ASN A 30 -0.58 20.14 -0.03
CA ASN A 30 -1.31 20.93 0.96
C ASN A 30 -2.03 22.16 0.37
N ALA A 31 -1.53 22.71 -0.74
CA ALA A 31 -2.17 23.80 -1.47
C ALA A 31 -3.36 23.37 -2.36
N TYR A 32 -3.57 22.07 -2.57
CA TYR A 32 -4.57 21.51 -3.49
C TYR A 32 -5.47 20.50 -2.77
N PRO A 33 -6.58 20.96 -2.15
CA PRO A 33 -7.41 20.12 -1.28
C PRO A 33 -8.08 18.95 -2.02
N THR A 34 -8.49 19.14 -3.28
CA THR A 34 -9.05 18.06 -4.11
C THR A 34 -8.03 16.96 -4.36
N ARG A 35 -6.80 17.34 -4.76
CA ARG A 35 -5.71 16.39 -5.00
C ARG A 35 -5.33 15.65 -3.72
N LYS A 36 -5.32 16.34 -2.59
CA LYS A 36 -5.08 15.73 -1.27
C LYS A 36 -6.15 14.69 -0.92
N ALA A 37 -7.43 14.98 -1.15
CA ALA A 37 -8.50 14.02 -0.89
C ALA A 37 -8.39 12.76 -1.76
N GLU A 38 -7.99 12.90 -3.03
CA GLU A 38 -7.72 11.75 -3.92
C GLU A 38 -6.56 10.90 -3.41
N LEU A 39 -5.45 11.54 -3.02
CA LEU A 39 -4.27 10.85 -2.47
C LEU A 39 -4.59 10.10 -1.18
N VAL A 40 -5.39 10.69 -0.29
CA VAL A 40 -5.85 10.03 0.95
C VAL A 40 -6.74 8.83 0.64
N ARG A 41 -7.64 8.94 -0.35
CA ARG A 41 -8.47 7.79 -0.78
C ARG A 41 -7.62 6.66 -1.35
N GLU A 42 -6.66 6.96 -2.22
CA GLU A 42 -5.73 5.96 -2.77
C GLU A 42 -4.90 5.33 -1.64
N TYR A 43 -4.42 6.12 -0.68
CA TYR A 43 -3.68 5.63 0.48
C TYR A 43 -4.49 4.61 1.30
N LEU A 44 -5.75 4.92 1.63
CA LEU A 44 -6.62 4.04 2.41
C LEU A 44 -6.93 2.71 1.69
N GLN A 45 -7.11 2.76 0.36
CA GLN A 45 -7.30 1.56 -0.45
C GLN A 45 -6.06 0.66 -0.41
N LEU A 46 -4.88 1.23 -0.66
CA LEU A 46 -3.62 0.47 -0.67
C LEU A 46 -3.25 -0.04 0.73
N GLN A 47 -3.60 0.69 1.80
CA GLN A 47 -3.41 0.23 3.17
C GLN A 47 -4.28 -1.00 3.49
N THR A 48 -5.50 -1.04 2.97
CA THR A 48 -6.39 -2.20 3.10
C THR A 48 -5.84 -3.41 2.35
N GLU A 49 -5.33 -3.20 1.14
CA GLU A 49 -4.68 -4.25 0.34
C GLU A 49 -3.42 -4.79 1.03
N LEU A 50 -2.59 -3.91 1.59
CA LEU A 50 -1.41 -4.30 2.36
C LEU A 50 -1.78 -5.15 3.58
N GLY A 51 -2.85 -4.81 4.29
CA GLY A 51 -3.35 -5.59 5.42
C GLY A 51 -3.71 -7.02 5.01
N ARG A 52 -4.43 -7.18 3.89
CA ARG A 52 -4.80 -8.50 3.35
C ARG A 52 -3.58 -9.33 2.96
N LEU A 53 -2.64 -8.74 2.22
CA LEU A 53 -1.42 -9.46 1.81
C LEU A 53 -0.53 -9.82 2.99
N THR A 54 -0.50 -8.99 4.03
CA THR A 54 0.26 -9.29 5.26
C THR A 54 -0.37 -10.46 6.01
N GLU A 55 -1.70 -10.51 6.06
CA GLU A 55 -2.44 -11.64 6.65
C GLU A 55 -2.25 -12.93 5.85
N ASP A 56 -2.35 -12.87 4.52
CA ASP A 56 -2.03 -14.01 3.63
C ASP A 56 -0.59 -14.50 3.81
N ARG A 57 0.38 -13.58 3.94
CA ARG A 57 1.76 -13.94 4.26
C ARG A 57 1.85 -14.64 5.61
N GLN A 58 1.20 -14.13 6.66
CA GLN A 58 1.22 -14.77 7.98
C GLN A 58 0.66 -16.20 7.92
N ARG A 59 -0.43 -16.42 7.17
CA ARG A 59 -1.01 -17.75 6.95
C ARG A 59 -0.12 -18.72 6.17
N LEU A 60 0.82 -18.21 5.38
CA LEU A 60 1.78 -19.04 4.63
C LEU A 60 3.09 -19.29 5.38
N VAL A 61 3.36 -18.54 6.45
CA VAL A 61 4.53 -18.71 7.32
C VAL A 61 4.22 -19.59 8.54
N HIS A 62 2.95 -19.62 8.98
CA HIS A 62 2.44 -20.56 9.99
C HIS A 62 1.95 -21.86 9.36
#